data_AF-A0AAP7CLU9-F1
#
_entry.id   AF-A0AAP7CLU9-F1
#
_cell.length_a   1.000
_cell.length_b   1.000
_cell.length_c   1.000
_cell.angle_alpha   90.00
_cell.angle_beta   90.00
_cell.angle_gamma   90.00
#
_symmetry.space_group_name_H-M   'P 1'
#
loop_
_entity.id
_entity.type
_entity.pdbx_description
1 polymer ?
#
loop_
_entity_poly.entity_id
_entity_poly.type
_entity_poly.pdbx_seq_one_letter_code
_entity_poly.pdbx_strand_id
1 'polypeptide(L)' 'MKDFLSQRITCPHCGHHIHLDLDASMGDQDYIEDCTACCNPIHLNMHIDHANNKLELHVDSDDEQIF' A
#
# COMPACT_ATOMS: atom_id res chain seq x y z
N MET A 1 1.83 -21.00 -7.15
CA MET A 1 1.77 -19.59 -7.56
C MET A 1 0.72 -18.95 -6.69
N LYS A 2 1.14 -18.39 -5.57
CA LYS A 2 0.28 -17.57 -4.70
C LYS A 2 1.02 -16.25 -4.61
N ASP A 3 0.88 -15.50 -5.69
CA ASP A 3 1.49 -14.19 -5.88
C ASP A 3 0.63 -13.10 -5.21
N PHE A 4 -0.50 -13.50 -4.59
CA PHE A 4 -1.33 -12.66 -3.72
C PHE A 4 -0.88 -12.73 -2.25
N LEU A 5 -0.66 -11.57 -1.64
CA LEU A 5 -0.39 -11.39 -0.22
C LEU A 5 -1.44 -10.46 0.40
N SER A 6 -2.10 -10.91 1.47
CA SER A 6 -2.95 -10.02 2.26
C SER A 6 -2.13 -9.35 3.37
N GLN A 7 -2.08 -8.02 3.34
CA GLN A 7 -1.40 -7.19 4.33
C GLN A 7 -2.42 -6.33 5.07
N ARG A 8 -2.28 -6.22 6.39
CA ARG A 8 -3.05 -5.25 7.17
C ARG A 8 -2.23 -3.98 7.34
N ILE A 9 -2.76 -2.86 6.87
CA ILE A 9 -2.18 -1.55 7.09
C ILE A 9 -3.02 -0.75 8.09
N THR A 10 -2.43 0.32 8.61
CA THR A 10 -3.14 1.27 9.46
C THR A 10 -3.24 2.58 8.71
N CYS A 11 -4.46 3.09 8.55
CA CYS A 11 -4.71 4.35 7.87
C CYS A 11 -3.95 5.48 8.56
N PRO A 12 -3.09 6.21 7.85
CA PRO A 12 -2.33 7.31 8.45
C PRO A 12 -3.22 8.51 8.82
N HIS A 13 -4.40 8.64 8.20
CA HIS A 13 -5.34 9.74 8.49
C HIS A 13 -6.19 9.52 9.75
N CYS A 14 -6.73 8.31 9.96
CA CYS A 14 -7.69 8.03 11.03
C CYS A 14 -7.25 6.94 12.02
N GLY A 15 -6.16 6.23 11.73
CA GLY A 15 -5.68 5.11 12.55
C GLY A 15 -6.49 3.81 12.41
N HIS A 16 -7.41 3.73 11.44
CA HIS A 16 -8.21 2.52 11.23
C HIS A 16 -7.41 1.42 10.53
N HIS A 17 -7.68 0.16 10.85
CA HIS A 17 -7.03 -0.97 10.19
C HIS A 17 -7.75 -1.33 8.89
N ILE A 18 -7.01 -1.35 7.79
CA ILE A 18 -7.53 -1.72 6.47
C ILE A 18 -6.80 -2.99 6.02
N HIS A 19 -7.53 -3.90 5.39
CA HIS A 19 -6.93 -5.07 4.75
C HIS A 19 -6.75 -4.76 3.27
N LEU A 20 -5.53 -4.99 2.79
CA LEU A 20 -5.16 -4.85 1.40
C LEU A 20 -4.71 -6.20 0.86
N ASP A 21 -5.14 -6.52 -0.34
CA ASP A 21 -4.65 -7.65 -1.09
C ASP A 21 -3.63 -7.16 -2.13
N LEU A 22 -2.36 -7.45 -1.88
CA LEU A 22 -1.24 -7.12 -2.74
C LEU A 22 -1.02 -8.25 -3.75
N ASP A 23 -0.99 -7.94 -5.04
CA ASP A 23 -0.67 -8.92 -6.09
C ASP A 23 0.77 -8.74 -6.57
N ALA A 24 1.74 -9.45 -6.00
CA ALA A 24 3.14 -9.41 -6.43
C ALA A 24 3.38 -10.03 -7.83
N SER A 25 2.35 -10.49 -8.54
CA SER A 25 2.50 -11.13 -9.85
C SER A 25 2.90 -10.14 -10.95
N MET A 26 2.50 -8.87 -10.78
CA MET A 26 2.70 -7.80 -11.76
C MET A 26 3.96 -6.96 -11.50
N GLY A 27 4.76 -7.27 -10.48
CA GLY A 27 5.95 -6.49 -10.13
C GLY A 27 5.63 -5.30 -9.21
N ASP A 28 6.40 -4.23 -9.38
CA ASP A 28 6.21 -2.95 -8.69
C ASP A 28 4.86 -2.34 -9.03
N GLN A 29 4.14 -1.87 -8.01
CA GLN A 29 2.81 -1.29 -8.16
C GLN A 29 2.67 -0.04 -7.34
N ASP A 30 1.98 0.94 -7.92
CA ASP A 30 1.67 2.21 -7.30
C ASP A 30 0.18 2.46 -7.49
N TYR A 31 -0.55 2.57 -6.40
CA TYR A 31 -2.00 2.75 -6.45
C TYR A 31 -2.51 3.47 -5.20
N ILE A 32 -3.71 4.04 -5.30
CA ILE A 32 -4.36 4.79 -4.24
C ILE A 32 -5.59 4.01 -3.81
N GLU A 33 -5.71 3.73 -2.52
CA GLU A 33 -6.89 3.10 -1.92
C GLU A 33 -7.55 4.05 -0.94
N ASP A 34 -8.88 4.10 -0.94
CA ASP A 34 -9.61 4.88 0.04
C ASP A 34 -9.80 4.13 1.36
N CYS A 35 -9.65 4.86 2.47
CA CYS A 35 -9.96 4.29 3.77
C CYS A 35 -11.46 4.04 3.92
N THR A 36 -11.85 2.79 4.20
CA THR A 36 -13.25 2.43 4.46
C THR A 36 -13.87 3.10 5.70
N ALA A 37 -13.05 3.67 6.59
CA ALA A 37 -13.51 4.36 7.79
C ALA A 37 -13.62 5.88 7.63
N CYS A 38 -12.64 6.53 6.99
CA CYS A 38 -12.61 7.99 6.88
C CYS A 38 -12.69 8.52 5.43
N CYS A 39 -12.79 7.65 4.43
CA CYS A 39 -12.83 8.00 3.00
C CYS A 39 -11.68 8.92 2.54
N ASN A 40 -10.53 8.87 3.22
CA ASN A 40 -9.34 9.59 2.77
C ASN A 40 -8.50 8.68 1.86
N PRO A 41 -7.90 9.23 0.79
CA PRO A 41 -7.01 8.50 -0.09
C PRO A 41 -5.72 8.13 0.63
N ILE A 42 -5.31 6.87 0.50
CA ILE A 42 -4.07 6.34 1.03
C ILE A 42 -3.24 5.91 -0.17
N HIS A 43 -2.05 6.45 -0.30
CA HIS A 43 -1.12 6.08 -1.35
C HIS A 43 -0.35 4.83 -0.93
N LEU A 44 -0.35 3.83 -1.81
CA LEU A 44 0.26 2.54 -1.59
C LEU A 44 1.30 2.31 -2.67
N ASN A 45 2.56 2.32 -2.27
CA ASN A 45 3.67 2.04 -3.15
C ASN A 45 4.29 0.70 -2.76
N MET A 46 4.14 -0.28 -3.64
CA MET A 46 4.68 -1.61 -3.50
C MET A 46 5.90 -1.75 -4.38
N HIS A 47 7.05 -1.98 -3.75
CA HIS A 47 8.32 -2.20 -4.40
C HIS A 47 8.79 -3.65 -4.22
N ILE A 48 9.21 -4.29 -5.30
CA ILE A 48 9.76 -5.66 -5.26
C ILE A 48 11.26 -5.60 -5.57
N ASP A 49 12.07 -5.71 -4.53
CA ASP A 49 13.52 -5.81 -4.66
C ASP A 49 13.91 -7.25 -5.03
N HIS A 50 14.10 -7.47 -6.33
CA HIS A 50 14.53 -8.77 -6.88
C HIS A 50 15.97 -9.16 -6.45
N ALA A 51 16.81 -8.19 -6.10
CA ALA A 51 18.22 -8.43 -5.76
C ALA A 51 18.39 -9.08 -4.37
N ASN A 52 17.60 -8.65 -3.40
CA ASN A 52 17.56 -9.16 -2.03
C ASN A 52 16.31 -10.03 -1.77
N ASN A 53 15.48 -10.24 -2.79
CA ASN A 53 14.22 -10.99 -2.72
C ASN A 53 13.32 -10.47 -1.59
N LYS A 54 13.19 -9.14 -1.51
CA LYS A 54 12.45 -8.41 -0.48
C LYS A 54 11.27 -7.68 -1.10
N LEU A 55 10.13 -7.67 -0.41
CA LEU A 55 8.96 -6.89 -0.77
C LEU A 55 8.82 -5.75 0.22
N GLU A 56 8.76 -4.53 -0.28
CA GLU A 56 8.61 -3.31 0.51
C GLU A 56 7.27 -2.66 0.16
N LEU A 57 6.45 -2.38 1.17
CA LEU A 57 5.19 -1.67 1.01
C LEU A 57 5.30 -0.36 1.78
N HIS A 58 5.18 0.74 1.07
CA HIS A 58 5.12 2.08 1.62
C HIS A 58 3.66 2.54 1.60
N VAL A 59 3.25 3.14 2.71
CA VAL A 59 1.88 3.59 2.95
C VAL A 59 1.97 5.05 3.34
N ASP A 60 1.57 5.92 2.44
CA ASP A 60 1.65 7.36 2.62
C ASP A 60 0.24 7.97 2.59
N SER A 61 0.08 9.05 3.34
CA SER A 61 -1.06 9.95 3.14
C SER A 61 -0.73 10.78 1.91
N ASP A 62 -1.66 10.95 0.98
CA ASP A 62 -1.51 11.87 -0.17
C ASP A 62 -1.43 13.34 0.33
N ASP A 63 -0.37 13.66 1.08
CA ASP A 63 -0.06 14.96 1.66
C ASP A 63 1.34 15.39 1.17
N GLU A 64 1.66 15.11 -0.09
CA GLU A 64 2.77 15.76 -0.79
C GLU A 64 2.24 16.83 -1.75
N GLN A 65 1.50 17.80 -1.19
CA GLN A 65 1.45 19.14 -1.77
C GLN A 65 2.62 19.96 -1.20
N ILE A 66 3.85 19.63 -1.60
CA ILE A 66 4.99 20.52 -1.36
C ILE A 66 4.85 21.71 -2.34
N PHE A 67 4.60 22.88 -1.74
CA PHE A 67 4.47 24.22 -2.33
C PHE A 67 5.54 24.58 -3.36
#